data_AF-A0A926ZTN1-F1
#
_entry.id   AF-A0A926ZTN1-F1
#
_cell.length_a   1.000
_cell.length_b   1.000
_cell.length_c   1.000
_cell.angle_alpha   90.00
_cell.angle_beta   90.00
_cell.angle_gamma   90.00
#
_symmetry.space_group_name_H-M   'P 1'
#
loop_
_entity.id
_entity.type
_entity.pdbx_description
1 polymer ?
#
loop_
_entity_poly.entity_id
_entity_poly.type
_entity_poly.pdbx_seq_one_letter_code
_entity_poly.pdbx_strand_id
1 'polypeptide(L)' 'MCGVLEESLKPRNGQYIKELLSTLTSDERCGVMLEFEDASPDKFAQLLVDAPQWTEWMA' A
#
# COMPACT_ATOMS: atom_id res chain seq x y z
N MET A 1 -2.87 -26.78 -12.82
CA MET A 1 -2.96 -25.39 -13.29
C MET A 1 -3.12 -24.49 -12.07
N CYS A 2 -2.04 -23.86 -11.62
CA CYS A 2 -2.01 -23.09 -10.36
C CYS A 2 -1.19 -21.79 -10.53
N GLY A 3 -1.32 -21.12 -11.68
CA GLY A 3 -0.47 -19.97 -12.03
C GLY A 3 -1.19 -18.78 -12.63
N VAL A 4 -2.53 -18.76 -12.67
CA VAL A 4 -3.28 -17.68 -13.36
C VAL A 4 -3.97 -16.71 -12.39
N LEU A 5 -4.10 -17.08 -11.11
CA LEU A 5 -4.78 -16.24 -10.12
C LEU A 5 -3.84 -15.27 -9.38
N GLU A 6 -2.55 -15.58 -9.27
CA GLU A 6 -1.57 -14.71 -8.61
C GLU A 6 -1.14 -13.51 -9.47
N GLU A 7 -1.19 -13.66 -10.79
CA GLU A 7 -0.77 -12.61 -11.73
C GLU A 7 -1.85 -11.54 -11.97
N SER A 8 -3.12 -11.83 -11.65
CA SER A 8 -4.25 -10.90 -11.87
C SER A 8 -4.52 -9.93 -10.71
N LEU A 9 -3.76 -9.99 -9.61
CA LEU A 9 -3.90 -9.13 -8.43
C LEU A 9 -2.87 -8.00 -8.35
N LYS A 10 -1.75 -8.08 -9.07
CA LYS A 10 -0.78 -6.98 -9.28
C LYS A 10 -1.17 -6.22 -10.56
N PRO A 11 -1.89 -5.09 -10.49
CA PRO A 11 -1.32 -3.81 -10.02
C PRO A 11 -2.31 -2.85 -9.32
N ARG A 12 -3.52 -3.29 -8.94
CA ARG A 12 -4.58 -2.34 -8.53
C ARG A 12 -4.31 -1.66 -7.19
N ASN A 13 -3.77 -2.38 -6.20
CA ASN A 13 -3.63 -1.85 -4.83
C ASN A 13 -2.60 -0.72 -4.73
N GLY A 14 -1.46 -0.84 -5.42
CA GLY A 14 -0.43 0.20 -5.39
C GLY A 14 -0.89 1.53 -5.97
N GLN A 15 -1.71 1.51 -7.03
CA GLN A 15 -2.21 2.73 -7.66
C GLN A 15 -3.23 3.45 -6.77
N TYR A 16 -4.16 2.72 -6.14
CA TYR A 16 -5.09 3.30 -5.16
C TYR A 16 -4.39 3.92 -3.96
N ILE A 17 -3.33 3.28 -3.47
CA ILE A 17 -2.59 3.78 -2.32
C ILE A 17 -1.74 4.99 -2.69
N LYS A 18 -1.14 4.99 -3.89
CA LYS A 18 -0.48 6.18 -4.42
C LYS A 18 -1.44 7.35 -4.56
N GLU A 19 -2.64 7.11 -5.10
CA GLU A 19 -3.68 8.15 -5.20
C GLU A 19 -4.13 8.64 -3.82
N LEU A 20 -4.41 7.74 -2.87
CA LEU A 20 -4.76 8.10 -1.50
C LEU A 20 -3.67 8.97 -0.86
N LEU A 21 -2.42 8.52 -0.88
CA LEU A 21 -1.28 9.26 -0.30
C LEU A 21 -1.08 10.62 -0.99
N SER A 22 -1.33 10.71 -2.31
CA SER A 22 -1.20 11.99 -3.04
C SER A 22 -2.20 13.06 -2.60
N THR A 23 -3.33 12.68 -1.98
CA THR A 23 -4.30 13.63 -1.41
C THR A 23 -3.92 14.15 -0.02
N LEU A 24 -2.90 13.54 0.60
CA LEU A 24 -2.46 13.82 1.96
C LEU A 24 -1.16 14.62 1.99
N THR A 25 -1.01 15.45 3.02
CA THR A 25 0.26 16.09 3.39
C THR A 25 1.23 15.06 3.97
N SER A 26 2.53 15.38 4.01
CA SER A 26 3.58 14.45 4.50
C SER A 26 3.31 13.96 5.93
N ASP A 27 2.86 14.84 6.83
CA ASP A 27 2.50 14.47 8.20
C ASP A 27 1.27 13.53 8.26
N GLU A 28 0.25 13.80 7.45
CA GLU A 28 -0.96 12.97 7.38
C GLU A 28 -0.67 11.58 6.80
N ARG A 29 0.24 11.47 5.83
CA ARG A 29 0.67 10.17 5.28
C ARG A 29 1.28 9.29 6.36
N CYS A 30 2.16 9.86 7.21
CA CYS A 30 2.75 9.14 8.33
C CYS A 30 1.69 8.69 9.34
N GLY A 31 0.73 9.57 9.68
CA GLY A 31 -0.38 9.22 10.57
C GLY A 31 -1.24 8.07 10.04
N VAL A 32 -1.65 8.13 8.77
CA VAL A 32 -2.46 7.09 8.12
C VAL A 32 -1.71 5.76 8.05
N MET A 33 -0.40 5.77 7.78
CA MET A 33 0.39 4.52 7.73
C MET A 33 0.51 3.86 9.10
N LEU A 34 0.69 4.65 10.17
CA LEU A 34 0.74 4.13 11.53
C LEU A 34 -0.62 3.57 11.98
N GLU A 35 -1.71 4.29 11.72
CA GLU A 35 -3.07 3.80 12.04
C GLU A 35 -3.43 2.55 11.21
N PHE A 36 -2.99 2.49 9.96
CA PHE A 36 -3.23 1.34 9.09
C PHE A 36 -2.45 0.10 9.53
N GLU A 37 -1.20 0.28 9.97
CA GLU A 37 -0.38 -0.79 10.56
C GLU A 37 -1.02 -1.34 11.84
N ASP A 38 -1.49 -0.48 12.74
CA ASP A 38 -2.12 -0.87 14.00
C ASP A 38 -3.48 -1.57 13.79
N ALA A 39 -4.32 -1.02 12.91
CA ALA A 39 -5.64 -1.56 12.66
C ALA A 39 -5.65 -2.85 11.82
N SER A 40 -4.62 -3.09 10.98
CA SER A 40 -4.60 -4.22 10.05
C SER A 40 -3.17 -4.63 9.67
N PRO A 41 -2.39 -5.21 10.61
CA PRO A 41 -0.98 -5.54 10.39
C PRO A 41 -0.75 -6.55 9.25
N ASP A 42 -1.64 -7.54 9.05
CA ASP A 42 -1.51 -8.51 7.95
C ASP A 42 -1.69 -7.87 6.57
N LYS A 43 -2.58 -6.87 6.47
CA LYS A 43 -2.80 -6.12 5.23
C LYS A 43 -1.70 -5.10 4.99
N PHE A 44 -1.15 -4.53 6.06
CA PHE A 44 0.04 -3.71 6.00
C PHE A 44 1.24 -4.51 5.47
N ALA A 45 1.46 -5.73 5.98
CA ALA A 45 2.50 -6.61 5.46
C ALA A 45 2.31 -6.95 3.97
N GLN A 46 1.07 -7.21 3.53
CA GLN A 46 0.76 -7.38 2.10
C GLN A 46 1.04 -6.10 1.29
N LEU A 47 0.72 -4.93 1.82
CA LEU A 47 1.03 -3.66 1.18
C LEU A 47 2.54 -3.49 0.93
N LEU A 48 3.37 -3.81 1.93
CA LEU A 48 4.82 -3.72 1.80
C LEU A 48 5.36 -4.63 0.68
N VAL A 49 4.74 -5.79 0.47
CA VAL A 49 5.11 -6.76 -0.56
C VAL A 49 4.57 -6.36 -1.94
N ASP A 50 3.35 -5.83 -2.00
CA ASP A 50 2.64 -5.52 -3.25
C ASP A 50 3.05 -4.16 -3.84
N ALA A 51 3.39 -3.19 -2.99
CA ALA A 51 3.78 -1.85 -3.39
C ALA A 51 5.11 -1.44 -2.73
N PRO A 52 6.24 -2.10 -3.02
CA PRO A 52 7.54 -1.82 -2.38
C PRO A 52 8.03 -0.37 -2.58
N GLN A 53 7.53 0.30 -3.61
CA GLN A 53 7.77 1.72 -3.91
C GLN A 53 6.98 2.71 -3.03
N TRP A 54 6.22 2.24 -2.04
CA TRP A 54 5.48 3.12 -1.11
C TRP A 54 6.39 4.10 -0.37
N THR A 55 7.64 3.71 -0.06
CA THR A 55 8.62 4.59 0.58
C THR A 55 8.98 5.80 -0.28
N GLU A 56 8.93 5.67 -1.61
CA GLU A 56 9.14 6.79 -2.53
C GLU A 56 7.94 7.76 -2.56
N TRP A 57 6.74 7.29 -2.18
CA TRP A 57 5.52 8.12 -2.10
C TRP A 57 5.39 8.85 -0.76
N MET A 58 6.15 8.41 0.25
CA MET A 58 6.22 9.04 1.56
C MET A 58 7.24 10.19 1.63
N ALA A 59 8.12 10.32 0.62
CA ALA A 59 9.06 11.44 0.46
C ALA A 59 8.33 12.73 0.02
#